data_AF-A0A398AVW0-F1
#
_entry.id   AF-A0A398AVW0-F1
#
_cell.length_a   1.000
_cell.length_b   1.000
_cell.length_c   1.000
_cell.angle_alpha   90.00
_cell.angle_beta   90.00
_cell.angle_gamma   90.00
#
_symmetry.space_group_name_H-M   'P 1'
#
loop_
_entity.id
_entity.type
_entity.pdbx_description
1 polymer ?
#
loop_
_entity_poly.entity_id
_entity_poly.type
_entity_poly.pdbx_seq_one_letter_code
_entity_poly.pdbx_strand_id
1 'polypeptide(L)'
;MPAIEGGVKYLLRGLVFIVYFPIQLLFRLIYFLWFYLMIKPLTWIWEKIFLPIFQLISDYLLYPFWKYMIRLPIQWVWRQVLFPVIREVLLPLCLFCWNYLIYPFVYYIIYYPLYFLWKHILLWLYTEVLLPVLRFSEVILKWMWLHIIYRPLHFLWMKCVYPPIKWLCSEIIRPTIQWFRKVFS
;
A
#
# COMPACT_ATOMS: atom_id res chain seq x y z
N MET A 1 -35.05 -46.06 -47.31
CA MET A 1 -35.65 -44.72 -47.18
C MET A 1 -34.69 -43.52 -47.00
N PRO A 2 -33.34 -43.63 -46.87
CA PRO A 2 -32.48 -42.45 -46.67
C PRO A 2 -32.19 -41.62 -47.94
N ALA A 3 -32.35 -42.20 -49.14
CA ALA A 3 -32.10 -41.49 -50.40
C ALA A 3 -33.17 -40.43 -50.75
N ILE A 4 -34.43 -40.67 -50.34
CA ILE A 4 -35.55 -39.77 -50.60
C ILE A 4 -35.47 -38.54 -49.68
N GLU A 5 -35.07 -38.73 -48.41
CA GLU A 5 -34.86 -37.65 -47.44
C GLU A 5 -33.76 -36.67 -47.90
N GLY A 6 -32.68 -37.19 -48.48
CA GLY A 6 -31.62 -36.38 -49.07
C GLY A 6 -32.13 -35.50 -50.21
N GLY A 7 -32.87 -36.08 -51.16
CA GLY A 7 -33.42 -35.36 -52.30
C GLY A 7 -34.36 -34.21 -51.91
N VAL A 8 -35.26 -34.45 -50.95
CA VAL A 8 -36.20 -33.42 -50.45
C VAL A 8 -35.45 -32.27 -49.76
N LYS A 9 -34.38 -32.56 -49.00
CA LYS A 9 -33.56 -31.54 -48.34
C LYS A 9 -32.82 -30.65 -49.34
N TYR A 10 -32.30 -31.21 -50.43
CA TYR A 10 -31.64 -30.42 -51.48
C TYR A 10 -32.64 -29.58 -52.28
N LEU A 11 -33.84 -30.11 -52.55
CA LEU A 11 -34.92 -29.35 -53.20
C LEU A 11 -35.38 -28.17 -52.33
N LEU A 12 -35.57 -28.38 -51.02
CA LEU A 12 -35.90 -27.31 -50.08
C LEU A 12 -34.81 -26.24 -50.02
N ARG A 13 -33.53 -26.63 -50.00
CA ARG A 13 -32.40 -25.68 -50.05
C ARG A 13 -32.36 -24.90 -51.35
N GLY A 14 -32.64 -25.55 -52.49
CA GLY A 14 -32.76 -24.89 -53.78
C GLY A 14 -33.89 -23.86 -53.80
N LEU A 15 -35.05 -24.21 -53.26
CA LEU A 15 -36.21 -23.32 -53.19
C LEU A 15 -35.95 -22.12 -52.25
N VAL A 16 -35.38 -22.38 -51.07
CA VAL A 16 -34.94 -21.31 -50.15
C VAL A 16 -33.90 -20.42 -50.81
N PHE A 17 -32.94 -20.96 -51.55
CA PHE A 17 -31.95 -20.17 -52.28
C PHE A 17 -32.60 -19.29 -53.35
N ILE A 18 -33.53 -19.83 -54.15
CA ILE A 18 -34.24 -19.09 -55.20
C ILE A 18 -35.03 -17.91 -54.61
N VAL A 19 -35.63 -18.07 -53.42
CA VAL A 19 -36.39 -17.00 -52.76
C VAL A 19 -35.46 -16.02 -52.03
N TYR A 20 -34.44 -16.51 -51.34
CA TYR A 20 -33.55 -15.70 -50.51
C TYR A 20 -32.56 -14.88 -51.34
N PHE A 21 -32.02 -15.45 -52.41
CA PHE A 21 -31.02 -14.82 -53.26
C PHE A 21 -31.44 -13.44 -53.81
N PRO A 22 -32.64 -13.26 -54.42
CA PRO A 22 -33.05 -11.95 -54.94
C PRO A 22 -33.25 -10.91 -53.83
N ILE A 23 -33.75 -11.32 -52.66
CA ILE A 23 -33.91 -10.44 -51.50
C ILE A 23 -32.54 -9.96 -51.00
N GLN A 24 -31.60 -10.90 -50.82
CA GLN A 24 -30.24 -10.58 -50.40
C GLN A 24 -29.53 -9.66 -51.42
N LEU A 25 -29.74 -9.91 -52.72
CA LEU A 25 -29.18 -9.09 -53.79
C LEU A 25 -29.76 -7.66 -53.76
N LEU A 26 -31.07 -7.52 -53.56
CA LEU A 26 -31.73 -6.22 -53.38
C LEU A 26 -31.18 -5.45 -52.17
N PHE A 27 -31.05 -6.09 -51.01
CA PHE A 27 -30.45 -5.46 -49.83
C PHE A 27 -29.02 -4.99 -50.10
N ARG A 28 -28.22 -5.81 -50.80
CA ARG A 28 -26.84 -5.46 -51.13
C ARG A 28 -26.75 -4.29 -52.10
N LEU A 29 -27.66 -4.22 -53.08
CA LEU A 29 -27.76 -3.08 -54.00
C LEU A 29 -28.20 -1.80 -53.26
N ILE A 30 -29.20 -1.89 -52.39
CA ILE A 30 -29.65 -0.75 -51.58
C ILE A 30 -28.50 -0.26 -50.68
N TYR A 31 -27.79 -1.17 -50.01
CA TYR A 31 -26.65 -0.82 -49.17
C TYR A 31 -25.53 -0.16 -50.00
N PHE A 32 -25.20 -0.72 -51.16
CA PHE A 32 -24.21 -0.16 -52.06
C PHE A 32 -24.60 1.25 -52.50
N LEU A 33 -25.84 1.44 -52.96
CA LEU A 33 -26.36 2.75 -53.33
C LEU A 33 -26.30 3.72 -52.15
N TRP A 34 -26.80 3.33 -50.98
CA TRP A 34 -26.77 4.18 -49.79
C TRP A 34 -25.35 4.59 -49.40
N PHE A 35 -24.42 3.64 -49.35
CA PHE A 35 -23.04 3.92 -48.95
C PHE A 35 -22.32 4.83 -49.95
N TYR A 36 -22.43 4.56 -51.25
CA TYR A 36 -21.71 5.31 -52.27
C TYR A 36 -22.38 6.64 -52.65
N LEU A 37 -23.71 6.72 -52.62
CA LEU A 37 -24.43 7.97 -52.95
C LEU A 37 -24.62 8.89 -51.75
N MET A 38 -24.82 8.36 -50.54
CA MET A 38 -25.12 9.21 -49.38
C MET A 38 -23.90 9.36 -48.47
N ILE A 39 -23.32 8.24 -48.01
CA ILE A 39 -22.28 8.29 -46.98
C ILE A 39 -20.99 8.91 -47.52
N LYS A 40 -20.46 8.42 -48.65
CA LYS A 40 -19.20 8.94 -49.19
C LYS A 40 -19.22 10.45 -49.50
N PRO A 41 -20.26 11.00 -50.15
CA PRO A 41 -20.32 12.43 -50.38
C PRO A 41 -20.48 13.22 -49.08
N LEU A 42 -21.26 12.72 -48.11
CA LEU A 42 -21.44 13.38 -46.83
C LEU A 42 -20.13 13.42 -46.02
N THR A 43 -19.36 12.32 -45.99
CA THR A 43 -18.05 12.32 -45.32
C THR A 43 -17.07 13.24 -46.03
N TRP A 44 -17.08 13.29 -47.36
CA TRP A 44 -16.27 14.24 -48.12
C TRP A 44 -16.64 15.69 -47.79
N ILE A 45 -17.93 16.03 -47.74
CA ILE A 45 -18.41 17.36 -47.32
C ILE A 45 -17.97 17.68 -45.89
N TRP A 46 -18.11 16.71 -44.98
CA TRP A 46 -17.71 16.87 -43.59
C TRP A 46 -16.22 17.20 -43.45
N GLU A 47 -15.36 16.39 -44.07
CA GLU A 47 -13.91 16.54 -43.97
C GLU A 47 -13.39 17.78 -44.69
N LYS A 48 -13.99 18.14 -45.85
CA LYS A 48 -13.48 19.23 -46.69
C LYS A 48 -14.09 20.59 -46.37
N ILE A 49 -15.29 20.63 -45.80
CA ILE A 49 -16.01 21.89 -45.57
C ILE A 49 -16.21 22.11 -44.08
N PHE A 50 -16.89 21.21 -43.39
CA PHE A 50 -17.26 21.45 -41.98
C PHE A 50 -16.06 21.43 -41.04
N LEU A 51 -15.17 20.46 -41.19
CA LEU A 51 -13.99 20.32 -40.33
C LEU A 51 -13.06 21.54 -40.38
N PRO A 52 -12.65 22.08 -41.55
CA PRO A 52 -11.82 23.29 -41.58
C PRO A 52 -12.57 24.53 -41.06
N ILE A 53 -13.87 24.66 -41.31
CA ILE A 53 -14.66 25.76 -40.73
C ILE A 53 -14.68 25.67 -39.20
N PHE A 54 -14.87 24.47 -38.65
CA PHE A 54 -14.86 24.27 -37.21
C PHE A 54 -13.49 24.57 -36.60
N GLN A 55 -12.40 24.15 -37.25
CA GLN A 55 -11.05 24.50 -36.83
C GLN A 55 -10.81 26.01 -36.86
N LEU A 56 -11.24 26.70 -37.90
CA LEU A 56 -11.16 28.16 -37.98
C LEU A 56 -11.93 28.84 -36.84
N ILE A 57 -13.17 28.40 -36.57
CA ILE A 57 -13.97 28.95 -35.47
C ILE A 57 -13.29 28.68 -34.12
N SER A 58 -12.79 27.46 -33.91
CA SER A 58 -12.08 27.09 -32.69
C SER A 58 -10.86 27.96 -32.46
N ASP A 59 -10.00 28.07 -33.46
CA ASP A 59 -8.69 28.71 -33.30
C ASP A 59 -8.78 30.23 -33.28
N TYR A 60 -9.70 30.82 -34.06
CA TYR A 60 -9.81 32.27 -34.19
C TYR A 60 -10.88 32.91 -33.31
N LEU A 61 -11.88 32.17 -32.83
CA LEU A 61 -12.92 32.72 -31.96
C LEU A 61 -12.85 32.13 -30.55
N LEU A 62 -12.96 30.81 -30.41
CA LEU A 62 -13.08 30.19 -29.09
C LEU A 62 -11.79 30.30 -28.27
N TYR A 63 -10.63 29.99 -28.87
CA TYR A 63 -9.35 30.07 -28.19
C TYR A 63 -9.01 31.48 -27.69
N PRO A 64 -9.03 32.54 -28.52
CA PRO A 64 -8.76 33.89 -28.04
C PRO A 64 -9.82 34.37 -27.05
N PHE A 65 -11.09 34.05 -27.27
CA PHE A 65 -12.14 34.39 -26.30
C PHE A 65 -11.83 33.79 -24.92
N TRP A 66 -11.54 32.49 -24.85
CA TRP A 66 -11.18 31.82 -23.61
C TRP A 66 -9.94 32.43 -22.95
N LYS A 67 -8.90 32.68 -23.74
CA LYS A 67 -7.63 33.22 -23.24
C LYS A 67 -7.80 34.64 -22.69
N TYR A 68 -8.44 35.52 -23.45
CA TYR A 68 -8.50 36.95 -23.12
C TYR A 68 -9.66 37.32 -22.20
N MET A 69 -10.83 36.67 -22.33
CA MET A 69 -12.01 37.01 -21.52
C MET A 69 -12.08 36.27 -20.20
N ILE A 70 -11.46 35.09 -20.10
CA ILE A 70 -11.59 34.25 -18.90
C ILE A 70 -10.23 34.11 -18.21
N ARG A 71 -9.24 33.57 -18.90
CA ARG A 71 -7.96 33.23 -18.26
C ARG A 71 -7.20 34.45 -17.74
N LEU A 72 -7.04 35.49 -18.57
CA LEU A 72 -6.30 36.68 -18.16
C LEU A 72 -6.96 37.45 -17.00
N PRO A 73 -8.28 37.70 -17.01
CA PRO A 73 -8.95 38.33 -15.87
C PRO A 73 -8.82 37.52 -14.59
N ILE A 74 -8.98 36.18 -14.65
CA ILE A 74 -8.80 35.33 -13.47
C ILE A 74 -7.36 35.42 -12.93
N GLN A 75 -6.35 35.37 -13.81
CA GLN A 75 -4.96 35.51 -13.39
C GLN A 75 -4.67 36.89 -12.80
N TRP A 76 -5.29 37.94 -13.35
CA TRP A 76 -5.19 39.29 -12.82
C TRP A 76 -5.82 39.41 -11.44
N VAL A 77 -7.04 38.91 -11.24
CA VAL A 77 -7.73 38.87 -9.94
C VAL A 77 -6.91 38.08 -8.92
N TRP A 78 -6.34 36.94 -9.33
CA TRP A 78 -5.47 36.16 -8.47
C TRP A 78 -4.26 36.97 -8.00
N ARG A 79 -3.56 37.62 -8.92
CA ARG A 79 -2.32 38.36 -8.61
C ARG A 79 -2.56 39.66 -7.85
N GLN A 80 -3.61 40.39 -8.19
CA GLN A 80 -3.84 41.74 -7.67
C GLN A 80 -4.74 41.77 -6.45
N VAL A 81 -5.62 40.78 -6.28
CA VAL A 81 -6.59 40.77 -5.17
C VAL A 81 -6.29 39.63 -4.23
N LEU A 82 -6.35 38.38 -4.70
CA LEU A 82 -6.28 37.23 -3.81
C LEU A 82 -4.89 37.06 -3.18
N PHE A 83 -3.84 37.11 -3.99
CA PHE A 83 -2.46 36.93 -3.51
C PHE A 83 -2.04 37.96 -2.44
N PRO A 84 -2.22 39.28 -2.63
CA PRO A 84 -1.87 40.25 -1.59
C PRO A 84 -2.75 40.11 -0.35
N VAL A 85 -4.05 39.82 -0.48
CA VAL A 85 -4.92 39.59 0.69
C VAL A 85 -4.45 38.37 1.50
N ILE A 86 -4.13 37.27 0.82
CA ILE A 86 -3.62 36.08 1.50
C ILE A 86 -2.29 36.38 2.18
N ARG A 87 -1.37 37.05 1.49
CA ARG A 87 -0.02 37.29 1.98
C ARG A 87 0.04 38.33 3.09
N GLU A 88 -0.64 39.46 2.92
CA GLU A 88 -0.51 40.61 3.81
C GLU A 88 -1.53 40.59 4.95
N VAL A 89 -2.67 39.90 4.79
CA VAL A 89 -3.73 39.86 5.82
C VAL A 89 -3.82 38.48 6.43
N LEU A 90 -4.05 37.45 5.62
CA LEU A 90 -4.38 36.13 6.14
C LEU A 90 -3.17 35.46 6.82
N LEU A 91 -1.98 35.55 6.21
CA LEU A 91 -0.77 34.92 6.75
C LEU A 91 -0.33 35.55 8.08
N PRO A 92 -0.27 36.88 8.25
CA PRO A 92 0.01 37.50 9.55
C PRO A 92 -1.05 37.19 10.60
N LEU A 93 -2.33 37.16 10.23
CA LEU A 93 -3.40 36.75 11.14
C LEU A 93 -3.24 35.30 11.59
N CYS A 94 -2.90 34.38 10.69
CA CYS A 94 -2.63 32.99 11.05
C CYS A 94 -1.42 32.87 11.98
N LEU A 95 -0.33 33.59 11.71
CA LEU A 95 0.85 33.60 12.58
C LEU A 95 0.54 34.21 13.95
N PHE A 96 -0.25 35.27 13.99
CA PHE A 96 -0.72 35.88 15.23
C PHE A 96 -1.56 34.89 16.04
N CYS A 97 -2.58 34.29 15.42
CA CYS A 97 -3.41 33.27 16.06
C CYS A 97 -2.57 32.08 16.55
N TRP A 98 -1.57 31.65 15.76
CA TRP A 98 -0.68 30.58 16.19
C TRP A 98 0.13 30.98 17.41
N ASN A 99 0.85 32.10 17.37
CA ASN A 99 1.77 32.49 18.43
C ASN A 99 1.07 32.92 19.73
N TYR A 100 -0.11 33.55 19.63
CA TYR A 100 -0.77 34.16 20.79
C TYR A 100 -1.96 33.37 21.31
N LEU A 101 -2.62 32.55 20.49
CA LEU A 101 -3.78 31.77 20.94
C LEU A 101 -3.44 30.29 21.01
N ILE A 102 -3.03 29.70 19.88
CA ILE A 102 -2.93 28.24 19.77
C ILE A 102 -1.70 27.73 20.53
N TYR A 103 -0.53 28.32 20.31
CA TYR A 103 0.72 27.88 20.93
C TYR A 103 0.66 27.98 22.46
N PRO A 104 0.24 29.11 23.08
CA PRO A 104 0.15 29.19 24.53
C PRO A 104 -0.88 28.21 25.10
N PHE A 105 -2.04 28.07 24.43
CA PHE A 105 -3.05 27.12 24.85
C PHE A 105 -2.51 25.69 24.88
N VAL A 106 -1.92 25.23 23.77
CA VAL A 106 -1.34 23.88 23.67
C VAL A 106 -0.21 23.71 24.68
N TYR A 107 0.67 24.70 24.80
CA TYR A 107 1.83 24.61 25.68
C TYR A 107 1.43 24.55 27.16
N TYR A 108 0.61 25.49 27.64
CA TYR A 108 0.28 25.60 29.06
C TYR A 108 -0.79 24.62 29.53
N ILE A 109 -1.73 24.23 28.66
CA ILE A 109 -2.85 23.36 29.07
C ILE A 109 -2.54 21.90 28.81
N ILE A 110 -1.80 21.58 27.75
CA ILE A 110 -1.55 20.18 27.37
C ILE A 110 -0.12 19.80 27.74
N TYR A 111 0.87 20.51 27.20
CA TYR A 111 2.26 20.10 27.35
C TYR A 111 2.75 20.22 28.80
N TYR A 112 2.49 21.36 29.45
CA TYR A 112 3.01 21.63 30.80
C TYR A 112 2.46 20.66 31.85
N PRO A 113 1.14 20.35 31.92
CA PRO A 113 0.62 19.39 32.89
C PRO A 113 1.09 17.97 32.62
N LEU A 114 1.26 17.60 31.35
CA LEU A 114 1.76 16.28 30.97
C LEU A 114 3.25 16.12 31.31
N TYR A 115 4.06 17.15 31.07
CA TYR A 115 5.44 17.21 31.53
C TYR A 115 5.54 17.16 33.06
N PHE A 116 4.67 17.90 33.76
CA PHE A 116 4.62 17.89 35.21
C PHE A 116 4.29 16.49 35.75
N LEU A 117 3.27 15.84 35.21
CA LEU A 117 2.86 14.48 35.56
C LEU A 117 3.99 13.47 35.29
N TRP A 118 4.65 13.58 34.14
CA TRP A 118 5.80 12.75 33.82
C TRP A 118 6.93 12.91 34.84
N LYS A 119 7.35 14.16 35.08
CA LYS A 119 8.52 14.45 35.92
C LYS A 119 8.30 14.18 37.40
N HIS A 120 7.10 14.46 37.92
CA HIS A 120 6.86 14.39 39.37
C HIS A 120 6.16 13.11 39.80
N ILE A 121 5.29 12.55 38.96
CA ILE A 121 4.51 11.36 39.34
C ILE A 121 5.17 10.12 38.75
N LEU A 122 5.33 10.06 37.43
CA LEU A 122 5.81 8.85 36.77
C LEU A 122 7.29 8.58 37.03
N LEU A 123 8.15 9.61 36.93
CA LEU A 123 9.57 9.46 37.19
C LEU A 123 9.84 9.08 38.66
N TRP A 124 9.12 9.70 39.60
CA TRP A 124 9.21 9.36 41.02
C TRP A 124 8.77 7.92 41.28
N LEU A 125 7.61 7.51 40.74
CA LEU A 125 7.12 6.14 40.88
C LEU A 125 8.11 5.12 40.28
N TYR A 126 8.70 5.46 39.13
CA TYR A 126 9.72 4.63 38.50
C TYR A 126 10.96 4.47 39.39
N THR A 127 11.50 5.59 39.88
CA THR A 127 12.78 5.61 40.60
C THR A 127 12.67 5.11 42.04
N GLU A 128 11.60 5.46 42.76
CA GLU A 128 11.44 5.14 44.18
C GLU A 128 10.66 3.84 44.43
N VAL A 129 9.80 3.41 43.51
CA VAL A 129 8.96 2.22 43.71
C VAL A 129 9.39 1.09 42.78
N LEU A 130 9.30 1.29 41.47
CA LEU A 130 9.54 0.21 40.50
C LEU A 130 10.99 -0.27 40.54
N LEU A 131 11.95 0.64 40.54
CA LEU A 131 13.36 0.29 40.48
C LEU A 131 13.85 -0.46 41.74
N PRO A 132 13.48 -0.07 42.97
CA PRO A 132 13.75 -0.87 44.16
C PRO A 132 13.07 -2.23 44.13
N VAL A 133 11.79 -2.30 43.75
CA VAL A 133 11.05 -3.58 43.66
C VAL A 133 11.70 -4.54 42.66
N LEU A 134 12.14 -4.04 41.51
CA LEU A 134 12.87 -4.82 40.50
C LEU A 134 14.23 -5.30 41.03
N ARG A 135 14.96 -4.47 41.78
CA ARG A 135 16.23 -4.89 42.39
C ARG A 135 16.02 -5.96 43.45
N PHE A 136 15.01 -5.81 44.30
CA PHE A 136 14.67 -6.82 45.31
C PHE A 136 14.22 -8.14 44.67
N SER A 137 13.40 -8.09 43.61
CA SER A 137 12.98 -9.30 42.91
C SER A 137 14.16 -10.01 42.24
N GLU A 138 15.12 -9.28 41.68
CA GLU A 138 16.35 -9.85 41.13
C GLU A 138 17.17 -10.59 42.21
N VAL A 139 17.32 -9.99 43.39
CA VAL A 139 18.02 -10.63 44.53
C VAL A 139 17.30 -11.89 44.97
N ILE A 140 15.97 -11.85 45.10
CA ILE A 140 15.17 -13.02 45.49
C ILE A 140 15.28 -14.13 44.44
N LEU A 141 15.18 -13.79 43.15
CA LEU A 141 15.34 -14.75 42.06
C LEU A 141 16.72 -15.41 42.06
N LYS A 142 17.80 -14.62 42.26
CA LYS A 142 19.16 -15.16 42.39
C LYS A 142 19.29 -16.08 43.61
N TRP A 143 18.72 -15.68 44.75
CA TRP A 143 18.73 -16.48 45.96
C TRP A 143 17.98 -17.80 45.77
N MET A 144 16.79 -17.76 45.17
CA MET A 144 15.98 -18.93 44.84
C MET A 144 16.71 -19.86 43.87
N TRP A 145 17.30 -19.32 42.79
CA TRP A 145 18.10 -20.11 41.85
C TRP A 145 19.23 -20.87 42.56
N LEU A 146 19.95 -20.17 43.44
CA LEU A 146 21.09 -20.75 44.15
C LEU A 146 20.66 -21.84 45.14
N HIS A 147 19.60 -21.62 45.91
CA HIS A 147 19.21 -22.52 47.00
C HIS A 147 18.26 -23.64 46.57
N ILE A 148 17.34 -23.36 45.65
CA ILE A 148 16.30 -24.30 45.22
C ILE A 148 16.78 -25.18 44.06
N ILE A 149 17.59 -24.63 43.15
CA ILE A 149 18.00 -25.35 41.94
C ILE A 149 19.47 -25.76 42.03
N TYR A 150 20.39 -24.80 42.17
CA TYR A 150 21.82 -25.08 42.06
C TYR A 150 22.34 -25.96 43.19
N ARG A 151 22.06 -25.62 44.46
CA ARG A 151 22.56 -26.37 45.62
C ARG A 151 22.10 -27.84 45.64
N PRO A 152 20.81 -28.19 45.44
CA PRO A 152 20.41 -29.60 45.42
C PRO A 152 20.95 -30.32 44.18
N LEU A 153 21.01 -29.67 43.02
CA LEU A 153 21.61 -30.28 41.82
C LEU A 153 23.09 -30.59 42.02
N HIS A 154 23.85 -29.64 42.59
CA HIS A 154 25.25 -29.83 42.93
C HIS A 154 25.45 -30.93 43.98
N PHE A 155 24.58 -31.00 44.99
CA PHE A 155 24.61 -32.06 45.99
C PHE A 155 24.38 -33.44 45.35
N LEU A 156 23.38 -33.57 44.48
CA LEU A 156 23.11 -34.81 43.72
C LEU A 156 24.29 -35.18 42.82
N TRP A 157 24.88 -34.21 42.12
CA TRP A 157 26.07 -34.43 41.32
C TRP A 157 27.22 -34.97 42.18
N MET A 158 27.54 -34.31 43.28
CA MET A 158 28.67 -34.69 44.15
C MET A 158 28.47 -36.01 44.88
N LYS A 159 27.22 -36.39 45.22
CA LYS A 159 26.95 -37.65 45.91
C LYS A 159 26.68 -38.83 44.98
N CYS A 160 25.93 -38.64 43.90
CA CYS A 160 25.43 -39.74 43.09
C CYS A 160 26.24 -39.95 41.81
N VAL A 161 26.69 -38.87 41.16
CA VAL A 161 27.22 -38.93 39.79
C VAL A 161 28.75 -38.83 39.78
N TYR A 162 29.32 -37.94 40.58
CA TYR A 162 30.75 -37.69 40.62
C TYR A 162 31.55 -38.89 41.16
N PRO A 163 31.17 -39.57 42.25
CA PRO A 163 31.93 -40.71 42.75
C PRO A 163 32.07 -41.87 41.74
N PRO A 164 30.99 -42.34 41.07
CA PRO A 164 31.13 -43.42 40.09
C PRO A 164 31.89 -42.98 38.84
N ILE A 165 31.74 -41.73 38.37
CA ILE A 165 32.54 -41.23 37.25
C ILE A 165 34.02 -41.16 37.63
N LYS A 166 34.34 -40.65 38.83
CA LYS A 166 35.72 -40.57 39.32
C LYS A 166 36.33 -41.96 39.43
N TRP A 167 35.59 -42.92 39.98
CA TRP A 167 36.02 -44.32 40.06
C TRP A 167 36.23 -44.92 38.68
N LEU A 168 35.30 -44.76 37.75
CA LEU A 168 35.40 -45.29 36.38
C LEU A 168 36.59 -44.69 35.64
N CYS A 169 36.83 -43.38 35.81
CA CYS A 169 38.01 -42.71 35.30
C CYS A 169 39.31 -43.25 35.91
N SER A 170 39.37 -43.46 37.23
CA SER A 170 40.58 -43.94 37.90
C SER A 170 40.87 -45.41 37.63
N GLU A 171 39.84 -46.25 37.60
CA GLU A 171 39.95 -47.71 37.62
C GLU A 171 39.93 -48.33 36.23
N ILE A 172 39.24 -47.73 35.27
CA ILE A 172 39.12 -48.26 33.91
C ILE A 172 39.93 -47.38 32.96
N ILE A 173 39.51 -46.11 32.80
CA ILE A 173 40.04 -45.26 31.74
C ILE A 173 41.55 -45.03 31.90
N ARG A 174 42.02 -44.70 33.10
CA ARG A 174 43.44 -44.40 33.34
C ARG A 174 44.35 -45.60 33.08
N PRO A 175 44.10 -46.81 33.62
CA PRO A 175 44.92 -47.97 33.32
C PRO A 175 44.79 -48.44 31.87
N THR A 176 43.61 -48.36 31.24
CA THR A 176 43.48 -48.70 29.82
C THR A 176 44.31 -47.77 28.94
N ILE A 177 44.31 -46.46 29.22
CA ILE A 177 45.18 -45.51 28.50
C ILE A 177 46.66 -45.84 28.71
N GLN A 178 47.06 -46.18 29.94
CA GLN A 178 48.46 -46.56 30.23
C GLN A 178 48.87 -47.86 29.55
N TRP A 179 47.99 -48.87 29.53
CA TRP A 179 48.21 -50.12 28.80
C TRP A 179 48.29 -49.87 27.29
N PHE A 180 47.36 -49.11 26.73
CA PHE A 180 47.37 -48.78 25.30
C PHE A 180 48.64 -48.03 24.89
N ARG A 181 49.09 -47.06 25.72
CA ARG A 181 50.38 -46.38 25.52
C ARG A 181 51.56 -47.33 25.50
N LYS A 182 51.57 -48.39 26.31
CA LYS A 182 52.64 -49.40 26.34
C LYS A 182 52.63 -50.35 25.14
N VAL A 183 51.47 -50.61 24.54
CA VAL A 183 51.35 -51.52 23.38
C VAL A 183 51.75 -50.84 22.08
N PHE A 184 51.54 -49.52 21.97
CA PHE A 184 51.82 -48.73 20.77
C PHE A 184 53.12 -47.89 20.86
N SER A 185 53.91 -48.07 21.92
CA SER A 185 55.27 -47.56 22.05
C SER A 185 56.28 -48.67 21.81
#